data_AF-A0A5S3NAC1-F1
#
_entry.id   AF-A0A5S3NAC1-F1
#
_cell.length_a   1.000
_cell.length_b   1.000
_cell.length_c   1.000
_cell.angle_alpha   90.00
_cell.angle_beta   90.00
_cell.angle_gamma   90.00
#
_symmetry.space_group_name_H-M   'P 1'
#
loop_
_entity.id
_entity.type
_entity.pdbx_description
1 polymer ?
#
loop_
_entity_poly.entity_id
_entity_poly.type
_entity_poly.pdbx_seq_one_letter_code
_entity_poly.pdbx_strand_id
1 'polypeptide(L)'
;MNTNLAMVATPMAGAQGEDTSYKSAKITNGYGLISKAGVSVQRGITAHLNVNMNVKTLTQNTVTSWLKDNKSAFSNEQWSSVSDGFSASGAFGWLFGGSAGAYHNTHNKQLTASSSQQQGFLKSLHQQQETNVNINGTLDAVGTSFIPTEGFVFVEVTTITFDDNTSLNVINSSNSTVADASGSTNGVKKTGGKLNIVPL
;
A
#
# COMPACT_ATOMS: atom_id res chain seq x y z
N MET A 1 -10.01 65.02 -33.61
CA MET A 1 -10.44 64.39 -32.35
C MET A 1 -10.48 62.90 -32.57
N ASN A 2 -9.53 62.15 -32.02
CA ASN A 2 -9.65 60.70 -31.86
C ASN A 2 -8.93 60.36 -30.55
N THR A 3 -9.72 59.94 -29.58
CA THR A 3 -9.35 59.60 -28.22
C THR A 3 -8.52 58.32 -28.18
N ASN A 4 -7.35 58.40 -27.53
CA ASN A 4 -6.57 57.25 -27.08
C ASN A 4 -7.42 56.37 -26.16
N LEU A 5 -7.76 55.16 -26.60
CA LEU A 5 -8.20 54.08 -25.73
C LEU A 5 -6.94 53.35 -25.27
N ALA A 6 -6.57 53.59 -24.02
CA ALA A 6 -5.57 52.81 -23.31
C ALA A 6 -6.02 51.35 -23.28
N MET A 7 -5.21 50.48 -23.90
CA MET A 7 -5.34 49.04 -23.79
C MET A 7 -4.97 48.66 -22.34
N VAL A 8 -5.98 48.43 -21.52
CA VAL A 8 -5.84 47.90 -20.16
C VAL A 8 -5.22 46.52 -20.30
N ALA A 9 -3.98 46.38 -19.80
CA ALA A 9 -3.36 45.08 -19.60
C ALA A 9 -4.21 44.30 -18.59
N THR A 10 -4.93 43.29 -19.07
CA THR A 10 -5.54 42.28 -18.21
C THR A 10 -4.42 41.59 -17.45
N PRO A 11 -4.41 41.59 -16.11
CA PRO A 11 -3.47 40.75 -15.38
C PRO A 11 -3.78 39.29 -15.74
N MET A 12 -2.77 38.55 -16.17
CA MET A 12 -2.81 37.09 -16.22
C MET A 12 -2.99 36.57 -14.79
N ALA A 13 -4.24 36.56 -14.33
CA ALA A 13 -4.66 35.92 -13.10
C ALA A 13 -4.81 34.42 -13.40
N GLY A 14 -3.76 33.71 -13.05
CA GLY A 14 -3.67 32.27 -13.19
C GLY A 14 -2.28 31.83 -12.78
N ALA A 15 -1.85 32.21 -11.58
CA ALA A 15 -0.84 31.42 -10.88
C ALA A 15 -1.37 29.98 -10.92
N GLN A 16 -0.69 29.08 -11.65
CA GLN A 16 -0.82 27.66 -11.39
C GLN A 16 -0.55 27.52 -9.90
N GLY A 17 -1.61 27.35 -9.11
CA GLY A 17 -1.46 26.98 -7.72
C GLY A 17 -0.56 25.76 -7.74
N GLU A 18 0.59 25.83 -7.07
CA GLU A 18 1.41 24.64 -6.86
C GLU A 18 0.45 23.56 -6.39
N ASP A 19 0.36 22.46 -7.14
CA ASP A 19 -0.52 21.36 -6.78
C ASP A 19 -0.17 20.94 -5.34
N THR A 20 -1.07 21.18 -4.40
CA THR A 20 -0.82 20.91 -2.97
C THR A 20 -1.41 19.59 -2.54
N SER A 21 -1.98 18.81 -3.47
CA SER A 21 -2.64 17.52 -3.18
C SER A 21 -1.73 16.53 -2.46
N TYR A 22 -0.42 16.64 -2.66
CA TYR A 22 0.61 15.79 -2.06
C TYR A 22 1.22 16.35 -0.76
N LYS A 23 0.70 17.44 -0.19
CA LYS A 23 1.24 18.02 1.07
C LYS A 23 0.91 17.17 2.29
N SER A 24 -0.13 16.36 2.23
CA SER A 24 -0.50 15.42 3.27
C SER A 24 -0.90 14.08 2.65
N ALA A 25 -0.69 13.02 3.42
CA ALA A 25 -1.15 11.69 3.08
C ALA A 25 -1.59 10.95 4.34
N LYS A 26 -2.74 10.29 4.23
CA LYS A 26 -3.21 9.32 5.20
C LYS A 26 -2.72 7.94 4.78
N ILE A 27 -2.07 7.23 5.70
CA ILE A 27 -1.62 5.88 5.47
C ILE A 27 -2.37 4.92 6.37
N THR A 28 -2.89 3.89 5.72
CA THR A 28 -3.58 2.78 6.35
C THR A 28 -2.87 1.50 5.97
N ASN A 29 -2.31 0.81 6.98
CA ASN A 29 -1.75 -0.52 6.81
C ASN A 29 -2.75 -1.55 7.31
N GLY A 30 -2.91 -2.63 6.56
CA GLY A 30 -3.79 -3.73 6.96
C GLY A 30 -3.67 -4.94 6.07
N TYR A 31 -4.66 -5.83 6.18
CA TYR A 31 -4.81 -6.98 5.32
C TYR A 31 -6.01 -6.79 4.40
N GLY A 32 -5.77 -6.94 3.10
CA GLY A 32 -6.82 -6.95 2.07
C GLY A 32 -7.25 -8.38 1.78
N LEU A 33 -8.56 -8.61 1.75
CA LEU A 33 -9.14 -9.87 1.29
C LEU A 33 -8.91 -10.02 -0.22
N ILE A 34 -8.24 -11.09 -0.65
CA ILE A 34 -7.96 -11.34 -2.08
C ILE A 34 -8.54 -12.66 -2.58
N SER A 35 -9.20 -13.45 -1.75
CA SER A 35 -10.00 -14.59 -2.21
C SER A 35 -11.48 -14.24 -2.16
N LYS A 36 -12.19 -14.41 -3.28
CA LYS A 36 -13.66 -14.28 -3.32
C LYS A 36 -14.40 -15.52 -2.77
N ALA A 37 -13.72 -16.65 -2.67
CA ALA A 37 -14.25 -17.90 -2.14
C ALA A 37 -13.38 -18.34 -0.96
N GLY A 38 -14.03 -18.72 0.14
CA GLY A 38 -13.39 -19.33 1.29
C GLY A 38 -13.43 -20.84 1.21
N VAL A 39 -12.62 -21.50 2.03
CA VAL A 39 -12.66 -22.96 2.20
C VAL A 39 -13.00 -23.30 3.63
N SER A 40 -14.03 -24.12 3.81
CA SER A 40 -14.40 -24.62 5.14
C SER A 40 -13.41 -25.69 5.59
N VAL A 41 -12.70 -25.41 6.68
CA VAL A 41 -11.75 -26.32 7.32
C VAL A 41 -12.13 -26.54 8.77
N GLN A 42 -11.90 -27.76 9.25
CA GLN A 42 -12.03 -28.13 10.66
C GLN A 42 -10.72 -28.76 11.14
N ARG A 43 -10.58 -28.94 12.45
CA ARG A 43 -9.36 -29.44 13.08
C ARG A 43 -8.82 -30.68 12.36
N GLY A 44 -7.58 -30.59 11.89
CA GLY A 44 -6.87 -31.67 11.21
C GLY A 44 -7.12 -31.77 9.71
N ILE A 45 -8.01 -30.96 9.13
CA ILE A 45 -8.16 -30.82 7.68
C ILE A 45 -7.20 -29.73 7.18
N THR A 46 -6.41 -30.08 6.18
CA THR A 46 -5.60 -29.13 5.41
C THR A 46 -6.30 -28.83 4.08
N ALA A 47 -6.44 -27.55 3.76
CA ALA A 47 -6.90 -27.07 2.48
C ALA A 47 -5.78 -26.38 1.71
N HIS A 48 -5.80 -26.55 0.39
CA HIS A 48 -4.91 -25.87 -0.54
C HIS A 48 -5.71 -24.76 -1.25
N LEU A 49 -5.44 -23.51 -0.90
CA LEU A 49 -6.11 -22.34 -1.45
C LEU A 49 -5.33 -21.85 -2.66
N ASN A 50 -5.84 -22.14 -3.86
CA ASN A 50 -5.28 -21.62 -5.10
C ASN A 50 -5.81 -20.21 -5.36
N VAL A 51 -4.91 -19.26 -5.55
CA VAL A 51 -5.20 -17.86 -5.84
C VAL A 51 -4.73 -17.55 -7.26
N ASN A 52 -5.58 -16.87 -8.02
CA ASN A 52 -5.26 -16.27 -9.32
C ASN A 52 -6.18 -15.06 -9.49
N MET A 53 -5.65 -13.86 -9.28
CA MET A 53 -6.43 -12.63 -9.26
C MET A 53 -5.66 -11.48 -9.92
N ASN A 54 -6.33 -10.79 -10.83
CA ASN A 54 -5.83 -9.54 -11.39
C ASN A 54 -6.25 -8.37 -10.50
N VAL A 55 -5.29 -7.56 -10.08
CA VAL A 55 -5.51 -6.34 -9.30
C VAL A 55 -4.74 -5.19 -9.92
N LYS A 56 -5.29 -3.98 -9.81
CA LYS A 56 -4.58 -2.74 -10.14
C LYS A 56 -3.97 -2.20 -8.85
N THR A 57 -2.65 -2.13 -8.78
CA THR A 57 -1.90 -1.79 -7.56
C THR A 57 -0.45 -1.41 -7.90
N LEU A 58 0.25 -0.82 -6.94
CA LEU A 58 1.71 -0.81 -6.91
C LEU A 58 2.21 -2.04 -6.13
N THR A 59 3.33 -2.62 -6.57
CA THR A 59 3.96 -3.69 -5.79
C THR A 59 5.01 -3.09 -4.86
N GLN A 60 5.25 -3.75 -3.71
CA GLN A 60 6.35 -3.38 -2.83
C GLN A 60 7.68 -3.27 -3.62
N ASN A 61 7.96 -4.22 -4.52
CA ASN A 61 9.18 -4.21 -5.35
C ASN A 61 9.26 -2.99 -6.28
N THR A 62 8.14 -2.56 -6.86
CA THR A 62 8.07 -1.36 -7.72
C THR A 62 8.45 -0.13 -6.91
N VAL A 63 7.90 0.01 -5.70
CA VAL A 63 8.21 1.13 -4.82
C VAL A 63 9.64 1.05 -4.29
N THR A 64 10.17 -0.14 -3.95
CA THR A 64 11.59 -0.30 -3.57
C THR A 64 12.53 0.12 -4.68
N SER A 65 12.23 -0.28 -5.92
CA SER A 65 13.07 0.01 -7.08
C SER A 65 13.05 1.51 -7.36
N TRP A 66 11.86 2.10 -7.39
CA TRP A 66 11.69 3.55 -7.51
C TRP A 66 12.46 4.32 -6.42
N LEU A 67 12.39 3.88 -5.17
CA LEU A 67 13.14 4.47 -4.06
C LEU A 67 14.66 4.41 -4.29
N LYS A 68 15.18 3.26 -4.72
CA LYS A 68 16.61 3.07 -5.04
C LYS A 68 17.07 3.98 -6.16
N ASP A 69 16.26 4.09 -7.22
CA ASP A 69 16.57 4.93 -8.38
C ASP A 69 16.53 6.42 -8.03
N ASN A 70 15.76 6.79 -7.00
CA ASN A 70 15.63 8.16 -6.51
C ASN A 70 16.41 8.39 -5.20
N LYS A 71 17.37 7.52 -4.86
CA LYS A 71 18.18 7.64 -3.63
C LYS A 71 18.80 9.04 -3.46
N SER A 72 19.26 9.65 -4.55
CA SER A 72 19.87 10.99 -4.55
C SER A 72 18.91 12.12 -4.16
N ALA A 73 17.60 11.87 -4.14
CA ALA A 73 16.60 12.80 -3.65
C ALA A 73 16.49 12.80 -2.11
N PHE A 74 17.18 11.88 -1.42
CA PHE A 74 17.17 11.72 0.03
C PHE A 74 18.56 11.98 0.63
N SER A 75 18.60 12.48 1.88
CA SER A 75 19.84 12.48 2.67
C SER A 75 20.23 11.03 3.05
N ASN A 76 21.46 10.82 3.51
CA ASN A 76 21.93 9.49 3.92
C ASN A 76 21.14 8.94 5.12
N GLU A 77 20.79 9.80 6.07
CA GLU A 77 20.00 9.47 7.27
C GLU A 77 18.57 9.09 6.87
N GLN A 78 18.00 9.80 5.90
CA GLN A 78 16.70 9.51 5.32
C GLN A 78 16.75 8.19 4.57
N TRP A 79 17.74 7.98 3.69
CA TRP A 79 17.90 6.75 2.94
C TRP A 79 18.07 5.53 3.84
N SER A 80 18.86 5.63 4.91
CA SER A 80 18.99 4.55 5.90
C SER A 80 17.64 4.22 6.52
N SER A 81 16.86 5.24 6.87
CA SER A 81 15.52 5.06 7.41
C SER A 81 14.55 4.45 6.37
N VAL A 82 14.65 4.86 5.10
CA VAL A 82 13.94 4.27 3.94
C VAL A 82 14.23 2.78 3.82
N SER A 83 15.51 2.43 3.72
CA SER A 83 15.94 1.07 3.44
C SER A 83 15.58 0.12 4.56
N ASP A 84 15.68 0.57 5.81
CA ASP A 84 15.46 -0.28 6.98
C ASP A 84 13.96 -0.56 7.21
N GLY A 85 13.10 0.44 6.99
CA GLY A 85 11.65 0.27 7.13
C GLY A 85 11.02 -0.59 6.03
N PHE A 86 11.57 -0.56 4.82
CA PHE A 86 11.02 -1.28 3.67
C PHE A 86 11.18 -2.81 3.76
N SER A 87 12.16 -3.30 4.52
CA SER A 87 12.46 -4.73 4.64
C SER A 87 11.79 -5.43 5.83
N ALA A 88 11.40 -4.69 6.87
CA ALA A 88 11.07 -5.29 8.15
C ALA A 88 9.59 -5.69 8.30
N SER A 89 8.67 -4.79 7.96
CA SER A 89 7.21 -4.95 8.07
C SER A 89 6.69 -3.52 8.11
N GLY A 90 6.41 -2.89 6.97
CA GLY A 90 6.06 -1.46 6.99
C GLY A 90 6.61 -0.74 5.80
N ALA A 91 6.06 -0.95 4.60
CA ALA A 91 6.48 -0.27 3.37
C ALA A 91 6.67 1.26 3.57
N PHE A 92 5.98 1.83 4.56
CA PHE A 92 6.06 3.26 4.88
C PHE A 92 6.29 3.59 6.36
N GLY A 93 6.26 2.66 7.32
CA GLY A 93 6.09 2.93 8.76
C GLY A 93 7.00 4.02 9.38
N TRP A 94 8.23 4.16 8.91
CA TRP A 94 9.23 5.11 9.40
C TRP A 94 9.08 6.55 8.85
N LEU A 95 8.64 6.73 7.59
CA LEU A 95 8.33 8.06 7.02
C LEU A 95 7.28 8.80 7.84
N PHE A 96 6.50 8.02 8.57
CA PHE A 96 5.36 8.45 9.34
C PHE A 96 5.60 8.27 10.85
N GLY A 97 6.86 8.17 11.31
CA GLY A 97 7.22 8.19 12.74
C GLY A 97 6.61 7.07 13.57
N GLY A 98 6.53 5.86 13.02
CA GLY A 98 6.13 4.64 13.72
C GLY A 98 7.32 3.69 13.91
N SER A 99 7.42 3.08 15.08
CA SER A 99 8.25 1.87 15.26
C SER A 99 7.65 0.77 14.39
N ALA A 100 8.48 -0.04 13.73
CA ALA A 100 8.05 -1.20 12.94
C ALA A 100 7.48 -2.28 13.86
N GLY A 101 6.27 -2.04 14.37
CA GLY A 101 5.53 -2.98 15.20
C GLY A 101 4.92 -4.07 14.33
N ALA A 102 5.12 -5.32 14.72
CA ALA A 102 4.50 -6.48 14.08
C ALA A 102 2.98 -6.28 13.95
N TYR A 103 2.50 -6.50 12.73
CA TYR A 103 1.20 -6.07 12.21
C TYR A 103 0.02 -6.75 12.88
N HIS A 104 -0.62 -6.05 13.82
CA HIS A 104 -1.88 -6.50 14.39
C HIS A 104 -2.89 -5.34 14.37
N ASN A 105 -3.91 -5.48 13.52
CA ASN A 105 -5.05 -4.60 13.31
C ASN A 105 -4.73 -3.17 12.83
N THR A 106 -5.55 -2.73 11.88
CA THR A 106 -5.44 -1.55 11.03
C THR A 106 -4.80 -0.33 11.72
N HIS A 107 -3.57 0.02 11.33
CA HIS A 107 -2.94 1.25 11.80
C HIS A 107 -3.32 2.39 10.84
N ASN A 108 -4.10 3.34 11.33
CA ASN A 108 -4.47 4.55 10.60
C ASN A 108 -3.64 5.72 11.12
N LYS A 109 -2.81 6.32 10.27
CA LYS A 109 -2.06 7.52 10.61
C LYS A 109 -2.19 8.56 9.51
N GLN A 110 -2.65 9.75 9.87
CA GLN A 110 -2.64 10.90 8.98
C GLN A 110 -1.37 11.69 9.22
N LEU A 111 -0.69 12.09 8.15
CA LEU A 111 0.52 12.89 8.24
C LEU A 111 0.51 14.02 7.23
N THR A 112 0.89 15.20 7.70
CA THR A 112 1.21 16.35 6.86
C THR A 112 2.73 16.44 6.72
N ALA A 113 3.22 16.50 5.49
CA ALA A 113 4.63 16.64 5.21
C ALA A 113 5.15 17.98 5.73
N SER A 114 6.06 17.92 6.70
CA SER A 114 6.61 19.09 7.40
C SER A 114 7.96 19.54 6.83
N SER A 115 8.55 18.77 5.91
CA SER A 115 9.80 19.10 5.22
C SER A 115 9.65 19.06 3.70
N SER A 116 10.48 19.84 2.97
CA SER A 116 10.50 19.83 1.51
C SER A 116 10.84 18.45 0.93
N GLN A 117 11.60 17.66 1.69
CA GLN A 117 11.96 16.28 1.34
C GLN A 117 10.76 15.32 1.45
N GLN A 118 9.96 15.43 2.52
CA GLN A 118 8.72 14.65 2.65
C GLN A 118 7.71 15.03 1.57
N GLN A 119 7.64 16.31 1.23
CA GLN A 119 6.80 16.79 0.13
C GLN A 119 7.29 16.25 -1.22
N GLY A 120 8.60 16.22 -1.48
CA GLY A 120 9.17 15.62 -2.69
C GLY A 120 8.88 14.12 -2.81
N PHE A 121 8.95 13.40 -1.69
CA PHE A 121 8.58 11.99 -1.64
C PHE A 121 7.09 11.75 -1.92
N LEU A 122 6.20 12.45 -1.21
CA LEU A 122 4.75 12.32 -1.43
C LEU A 122 4.36 12.74 -2.85
N LYS A 123 5.00 13.77 -3.40
CA LYS A 123 4.82 14.18 -4.79
C LYS A 123 5.20 13.08 -5.76
N SER A 124 6.36 12.46 -5.58
CA SER A 124 6.82 11.43 -6.51
C SER A 124 6.06 10.10 -6.36
N LEU A 125 5.59 9.79 -5.15
CA LEU A 125 4.61 8.72 -4.95
C LEU A 125 3.28 9.03 -5.63
N HIS A 126 2.71 10.23 -5.44
CA HIS A 126 1.45 10.66 -6.07
C HIS A 126 1.49 10.58 -7.60
N GLN A 127 2.67 10.81 -8.18
CA GLN A 127 2.91 10.66 -9.62
C GLN A 127 3.03 9.19 -10.08
N GLN A 128 3.19 8.22 -9.17
CA GLN A 128 3.20 6.81 -9.53
C GLN A 128 1.81 6.37 -9.99
N GLN A 129 1.78 5.56 -11.03
CA GLN A 129 0.54 4.96 -11.53
C GLN A 129 0.48 3.50 -11.08
N GLU A 130 -0.66 3.09 -10.53
CA GLU A 130 -0.93 1.69 -10.28
C GLU A 130 -0.92 0.89 -11.59
N THR A 131 -0.28 -0.27 -11.55
CA THR A 131 -0.17 -1.19 -12.69
C THR A 131 -1.08 -2.39 -12.49
N ASN A 132 -1.54 -3.00 -13.58
CA ASN A 132 -2.24 -4.27 -13.51
C ASN A 132 -1.22 -5.37 -13.18
N VAL A 133 -1.49 -6.15 -12.15
CA VAL A 133 -0.68 -7.31 -11.75
C VAL A 133 -1.57 -8.51 -11.51
N ASN A 134 -1.04 -9.69 -11.75
CA ASN A 134 -1.63 -10.95 -11.35
C ASN A 134 -1.00 -11.42 -10.04
N ILE A 135 -1.82 -11.60 -9.02
CA ILE A 135 -1.47 -12.29 -7.78
C ILE A 135 -1.86 -13.76 -7.95
N ASN A 136 -0.87 -14.64 -7.96
CA ASN A 136 -1.09 -16.07 -8.12
C ASN A 136 -0.27 -16.91 -7.15
N GLY A 137 -0.76 -18.11 -6.87
CA GLY A 137 -0.04 -19.09 -6.06
C GLY A 137 -0.98 -19.96 -5.24
N THR A 138 -0.40 -20.69 -4.32
CA THR A 138 -1.13 -21.60 -3.44
C THR A 138 -0.72 -21.33 -2.02
N LEU A 139 -1.70 -21.21 -1.12
CA LEU A 139 -1.49 -21.20 0.32
C LEU A 139 -2.06 -22.46 0.93
N ASP A 140 -1.34 -23.02 1.90
CA ASP A 140 -1.83 -24.16 2.68
C ASP A 140 -2.40 -23.64 3.99
N ALA A 141 -3.61 -24.07 4.33
CA ALA A 141 -4.27 -23.71 5.57
C ALA A 141 -4.75 -24.96 6.30
N VAL A 142 -4.61 -24.98 7.62
CA VAL A 142 -5.15 -26.03 8.47
C VAL A 142 -6.26 -25.48 9.35
N GLY A 143 -7.35 -26.23 9.47
CA GLY A 143 -8.35 -25.96 10.49
C GLY A 143 -7.78 -26.25 11.88
N THR A 144 -8.03 -25.37 12.83
CA THR A 144 -7.57 -25.49 14.23
C THR A 144 -8.74 -25.68 15.20
N SER A 145 -9.95 -25.30 14.78
CA SER A 145 -11.18 -25.42 15.56
C SER A 145 -11.93 -26.73 15.28
N PHE A 146 -12.62 -27.26 16.29
CA PHE A 146 -13.58 -28.36 16.10
C PHE A 146 -14.87 -27.90 15.40
N ILE A 147 -15.12 -26.59 15.36
CA ILE A 147 -16.19 -25.98 14.59
C ILE A 147 -15.64 -25.65 13.20
N PRO A 148 -16.29 -26.09 12.10
CA PRO A 148 -15.89 -25.71 10.76
C PRO A 148 -15.75 -24.20 10.62
N THR A 149 -14.58 -23.76 10.16
CA THR A 149 -14.24 -22.35 9.96
C THR A 149 -13.95 -22.13 8.49
N GLU A 150 -14.61 -21.15 7.89
CA GLU A 150 -14.32 -20.76 6.51
C GLU A 150 -13.09 -19.86 6.47
N GLY A 151 -12.02 -20.33 5.84
CA GLY A 151 -10.76 -19.60 5.68
C GLY A 151 -10.64 -18.92 4.33
N PHE A 152 -10.20 -17.68 4.35
CA PHE A 152 -9.96 -16.82 3.19
C PHE A 152 -8.50 -16.37 3.14
N VAL A 153 -8.00 -16.08 1.94
CA VAL A 153 -6.66 -15.57 1.72
C VAL A 153 -6.63 -14.06 1.85
N PHE A 154 -5.70 -13.57 2.66
CA PHE A 154 -5.40 -12.16 2.83
C PHE A 154 -3.95 -11.86 2.46
N VAL A 155 -3.72 -10.69 1.88
CA VAL A 155 -2.38 -10.11 1.67
C VAL A 155 -2.27 -8.79 2.39
N GLU A 156 -1.05 -8.45 2.77
CA GLU A 156 -0.77 -7.13 3.32
C GLU A 156 -0.97 -6.06 2.24
N VAL A 157 -1.72 -5.02 2.59
CA VAL A 157 -1.98 -3.86 1.75
C VAL A 157 -1.68 -2.60 2.56
N THR A 158 -0.88 -1.71 1.98
CA THR A 158 -0.77 -0.33 2.42
C THR A 158 -1.56 0.56 1.46
N THR A 159 -2.54 1.28 1.99
CA THR A 159 -3.26 2.32 1.25
C THR A 159 -2.71 3.68 1.67
N ILE A 160 -2.27 4.46 0.68
CA ILE A 160 -1.84 5.86 0.83
C ILE A 160 -2.91 6.73 0.18
N THR A 161 -3.64 7.51 0.96
CA THR A 161 -4.67 8.44 0.48
C THR A 161 -4.16 9.87 0.59
N PHE A 162 -4.10 10.60 -0.53
CA PHE A 162 -3.66 11.99 -0.60
C PHE A 162 -4.81 12.97 -0.34
N ASP A 163 -4.51 14.27 -0.24
CA ASP A 163 -5.50 15.31 0.09
C ASP A 163 -6.57 15.49 -1.00
N ASP A 164 -6.27 15.09 -2.23
CA ASP A 164 -7.23 15.06 -3.35
C ASP A 164 -8.12 13.82 -3.35
N ASN A 165 -8.03 12.96 -2.32
CA ASN A 165 -8.67 11.65 -2.18
C ASN A 165 -8.19 10.59 -3.18
N THR A 166 -7.17 10.88 -4.00
CA THR A 166 -6.50 9.81 -4.75
C THR A 166 -5.86 8.84 -3.78
N SER A 167 -5.88 7.55 -4.13
CA SER A 167 -5.31 6.52 -3.28
C SER A 167 -4.40 5.61 -4.09
N LEU A 168 -3.28 5.23 -3.49
CA LEU A 168 -2.37 4.21 -3.99
C LEU A 168 -2.41 3.02 -3.06
N ASN A 169 -2.67 1.84 -3.62
CA ASN A 169 -2.57 0.60 -2.89
C ASN A 169 -1.23 -0.05 -3.22
N VAL A 170 -0.46 -0.37 -2.19
CA VAL A 170 0.79 -1.10 -2.28
C VAL A 170 0.59 -2.48 -1.67
N ILE A 171 0.73 -3.52 -2.49
CA ILE A 171 0.55 -4.90 -2.04
C ILE A 171 1.90 -5.56 -1.73
N ASN A 172 1.95 -6.28 -0.61
CA ASN A 172 3.02 -7.18 -0.23
C ASN A 172 2.50 -8.63 -0.17
N SER A 173 2.76 -9.42 -1.23
CA SER A 173 2.33 -10.82 -1.32
C SER A 173 3.22 -11.79 -0.52
N SER A 174 4.43 -11.38 -0.15
CA SER A 174 5.36 -12.19 0.66
C SER A 174 4.82 -12.40 2.07
N ASN A 175 4.04 -11.43 2.56
CA ASN A 175 3.37 -11.46 3.86
C ASN A 175 1.87 -11.74 3.69
N SER A 176 1.54 -12.96 3.28
CA SER A 176 0.17 -13.45 3.15
C SER A 176 -0.26 -14.32 4.32
N THR A 177 -1.54 -14.30 4.65
CA THR A 177 -2.14 -15.12 5.71
C THR A 177 -3.47 -15.74 5.27
N VAL A 178 -3.97 -16.67 6.09
CA VAL A 178 -5.31 -17.24 5.95
C VAL A 178 -6.04 -17.02 7.27
N ALA A 179 -7.23 -16.43 7.19
CA ALA A 179 -8.06 -16.06 8.32
C ALA A 179 -9.55 -16.23 7.96
N ASP A 180 -10.43 -16.21 8.96
CA ASP A 180 -11.87 -16.16 8.73
C ASP A 180 -12.33 -14.79 8.15
N ALA A 181 -13.61 -14.67 7.82
CA ALA A 181 -14.18 -13.45 7.25
C ALA A 181 -14.03 -12.20 8.16
N SER A 182 -13.80 -12.40 9.47
CA SER A 182 -13.53 -11.31 10.43
C SER A 182 -12.03 -10.99 10.57
N GLY A 183 -11.16 -11.71 9.85
CA GLY A 183 -9.71 -11.58 9.96
C GLY A 183 -9.10 -12.37 11.13
N SER A 184 -9.87 -13.25 11.79
CA SER A 184 -9.37 -14.06 12.90
C SER A 184 -8.67 -15.33 12.41
N THR A 185 -7.55 -15.67 13.06
CA THR A 185 -6.74 -16.87 12.76
C THR A 185 -6.94 -17.99 13.80
N ASN A 186 -7.95 -17.86 14.67
CA ASN A 186 -8.17 -18.80 15.76
C ASN A 186 -8.75 -20.15 15.28
N GLY A 187 -9.54 -20.14 14.19
CA GLY A 187 -10.17 -21.34 13.62
C GLY A 187 -9.49 -21.90 12.38
N VAL A 188 -8.64 -21.10 11.73
CA VAL A 188 -7.86 -21.46 10.54
C VAL A 188 -6.49 -20.79 10.60
N LYS A 189 -5.44 -21.52 10.21
CA LYS A 189 -4.07 -21.02 10.22
C LYS A 189 -3.35 -21.37 8.94
N LYS A 190 -2.65 -20.40 8.34
CA LYS A 190 -1.69 -20.67 7.26
C LYS A 190 -0.53 -21.53 7.77
N THR A 191 -0.24 -22.62 7.08
CA THR A 191 0.85 -23.54 7.39
C THR A 191 1.93 -23.58 6.32
N GLY A 192 1.64 -23.11 5.10
CA GLY A 192 2.56 -23.20 3.98
C GLY A 192 2.12 -22.40 2.76
N GLY A 193 2.91 -22.53 1.70
CA GLY A 193 2.66 -21.87 0.41
C GLY A 193 3.09 -20.41 0.33
N LYS A 194 3.05 -19.87 -0.90
CA LYS A 194 3.44 -18.50 -1.22
C LYS A 194 2.59 -17.93 -2.34
N LEU A 195 2.49 -16.60 -2.36
CA LEU A 195 1.87 -15.85 -3.44
C LEU A 195 2.94 -15.06 -4.18
N ASN A 196 2.88 -15.12 -5.51
CA ASN A 196 3.71 -14.34 -6.41
C ASN A 196 2.89 -13.18 -6.98
N ILE A 197 3.57 -12.09 -7.28
CA ILE A 197 3.01 -10.98 -8.06
C ILE A 197 3.72 -10.96 -9.41
N VAL A 198 2.96 -11.00 -10.49
CA VAL A 198 3.47 -10.97 -11.85
C VAL A 198 2.84 -9.77 -12.57
N PRO A 199 3.61 -8.88 -13.20
CA PRO A 199 3.05 -7.84 -14.06
C PRO A 199 2.18 -8.45 -15.18
N LEU A 200 1.05 -7.82 -15.49
CA LEU A 200 0.17 -8.21 -16.60
C LEU A 200 0.54 -7.49 -17.90
#